data_AF-A0A1H1VD21-F1
#
_entry.id   AF-A0A1H1VD21-F1
#
_cell.length_a   1.000
_cell.length_b   1.000
_cell.length_c   1.000
_cell.angle_alpha   90.00
_cell.angle_beta   90.00
_cell.angle_gamma   90.00
#
_symmetry.space_group_name_H-M   'P 1'
#
loop_
_entity.id
_entity.type
_entity.pdbx_description
1 polymer ?
#
loop_
_entity_poly.entity_id
_entity_poly.type
_entity_poly.pdbx_seq_one_letter_code
_entity_poly.pdbx_strand_id
1 'polypeptide(L)'
;MDQINNLIALKSMLELNMINSNLNILLAQISNKILARKIINELKRRNYGHIITLIDEHLYQTNQNPLCYHKNDIKQFDFETIENSNIKDLKCVLGISILNFNTAKDISGEDTDFLIHWDNLNRFAVYCRKHLVEIIKEHPEYPLYIEKEIKEAKLGTYTKFTICCQKVIERLYEDRVNDKSHLGEYKDWYMDAYDNDASNLWNND
;
A
#
# COMPACT_ATOMS: atom_id res chain seq x y z
N MET A 1 -3.84 -16.48 -15.35
CA MET A 1 -5.13 -17.14 -15.02
C MET A 1 -4.99 -18.66 -14.82
N ASP A 2 -3.89 -19.29 -15.27
CA ASP A 2 -3.76 -20.77 -15.30
C ASP A 2 -3.25 -21.45 -14.02
N GLN A 3 -2.50 -20.77 -13.14
CA GLN A 3 -1.84 -21.46 -12.01
C GLN A 3 -2.81 -22.01 -10.95
N ILE A 4 -3.87 -21.27 -10.62
CA ILE A 4 -4.89 -21.72 -9.65
C ILE A 4 -5.63 -22.94 -10.19
N ASN A 5 -6.05 -22.91 -11.46
CA ASN A 5 -6.71 -24.02 -12.12
C ASN A 5 -5.82 -25.27 -12.19
N ASN A 6 -4.51 -25.09 -12.42
CA ASN A 6 -3.55 -26.20 -12.41
C ASN A 6 -3.39 -26.86 -11.04
N LEU A 7 -3.38 -26.07 -9.96
CA LEU A 7 -3.32 -26.58 -8.59
C LEU A 7 -4.62 -27.30 -8.19
N ILE A 8 -5.78 -26.76 -8.58
CA ILE A 8 -7.07 -27.40 -8.37
C ILE A 8 -7.13 -28.73 -9.16
N ALA A 9 -6.71 -28.73 -10.42
CA ALA A 9 -6.65 -29.95 -11.24
C ALA A 9 -5.72 -31.01 -10.63
N LEU A 10 -4.55 -30.59 -10.15
CA LEU A 10 -3.59 -31.46 -9.47
C LEU A 10 -4.20 -32.08 -8.20
N LYS A 11 -4.88 -31.26 -7.38
CA LYS A 11 -5.60 -31.74 -6.18
C LYS A 11 -6.67 -32.76 -6.54
N SER A 12 -7.55 -32.45 -7.49
CA SER A 12 -8.61 -33.37 -7.94
C SER A 12 -8.06 -34.68 -8.47
N MET A 13 -6.94 -34.66 -9.22
CA MET A 13 -6.30 -35.88 -9.70
C MET A 13 -5.76 -36.75 -8.56
N LEU A 14 -5.21 -36.15 -7.51
CA LEU A 14 -4.71 -36.89 -6.35
C LEU A 14 -5.85 -37.48 -5.52
N GLU A 15 -6.94 -36.74 -5.32
CA GLU A 15 -8.13 -37.21 -4.61
C GLU A 15 -8.83 -38.36 -5.34
N LEU A 16 -8.86 -38.31 -6.68
CA LEU A 16 -9.41 -39.35 -7.53
C LEU A 16 -8.43 -40.51 -7.82
N ASN A 17 -7.24 -40.49 -7.23
CA ASN A 17 -6.17 -41.47 -7.44
C ASN A 17 -5.78 -41.65 -8.93
N MET A 18 -5.88 -40.59 -9.72
CA MET A 18 -5.54 -40.55 -11.15
C MET A 18 -4.07 -40.19 -11.37
N ILE A 19 -3.16 -41.04 -10.87
CA ILE A 19 -1.72 -40.80 -10.96
C ILE A 19 -1.20 -41.29 -12.30
N ASN A 20 -1.10 -40.37 -13.28
CA ASN A 20 -0.60 -40.65 -14.62
C ASN A 20 0.36 -39.57 -15.12
N SER A 21 0.80 -39.65 -16.38
CA SER A 21 1.73 -38.71 -17.01
C SER A 21 1.29 -37.24 -16.95
N ASN A 22 -0.01 -36.97 -16.87
CA ASN A 22 -0.53 -35.60 -16.81
C ASN A 22 -0.16 -34.89 -15.50
N LEU A 23 0.12 -35.65 -14.44
CA LEU A 23 0.56 -35.11 -13.16
C LEU A 23 1.92 -34.39 -13.29
N ASN A 24 2.85 -34.94 -14.07
CA ASN A 24 4.15 -34.31 -14.31
C ASN A 24 4.02 -33.01 -15.12
N ILE A 25 3.05 -32.96 -16.04
CA ILE A 25 2.75 -31.76 -16.83
C ILE A 25 2.24 -30.65 -15.91
N LEU A 26 1.27 -30.96 -15.04
CA LEU A 26 0.72 -30.00 -14.08
C LEU A 26 1.78 -29.48 -13.10
N LEU A 27 2.66 -30.35 -12.61
CA LEU A 27 3.76 -29.95 -11.72
C LEU A 27 4.76 -28.99 -12.38
N ALA A 28 5.06 -29.20 -13.67
CA ALA A 28 5.97 -28.33 -14.42
C ALA A 28 5.41 -26.92 -14.61
N GLN A 29 4.09 -26.76 -14.54
CA GLN A 29 3.38 -25.49 -14.69
C GLN A 29 3.19 -24.73 -13.37
N ILE A 30 3.69 -25.24 -12.24
CA ILE A 30 3.62 -24.54 -10.95
C ILE A 30 4.70 -23.45 -10.90
N SER A 31 4.28 -22.18 -10.95
CA SER A 31 5.18 -21.02 -10.89
C SER A 31 5.98 -20.95 -9.58
N ASN A 32 5.35 -21.32 -8.45
CA ASN A 32 6.02 -21.35 -7.15
C ASN A 32 6.95 -22.57 -7.05
N LYS A 33 8.25 -22.37 -7.35
CA LYS A 33 9.28 -23.42 -7.32
C LYS A 33 9.46 -24.07 -5.96
N ILE A 34 9.19 -23.35 -4.85
CA ILE A 34 9.30 -23.90 -3.49
C ILE A 34 8.16 -24.88 -3.24
N LEU A 35 6.93 -24.49 -3.57
CA LEU A 35 5.76 -25.36 -3.48
C LEU A 35 5.92 -26.58 -4.38
N ALA A 36 6.33 -26.39 -5.63
CA ALA A 36 6.56 -27.48 -6.59
C ALA A 36 7.56 -28.52 -6.03
N ARG A 37 8.68 -28.07 -5.46
CA ARG A 37 9.67 -28.96 -4.82
C ARG A 37 9.09 -29.73 -3.64
N LYS A 38 8.32 -29.07 -2.77
CA LYS A 38 7.65 -29.73 -1.63
C LYS A 38 6.69 -30.82 -2.12
N ILE A 39 5.84 -30.50 -3.10
CA ILE A 39 4.90 -31.44 -3.69
C ILE A 39 5.64 -32.63 -4.33
N ILE A 40 6.69 -32.39 -5.12
CA ILE A 40 7.51 -33.46 -5.73
C ILE A 40 8.12 -34.38 -4.67
N ASN A 41 8.62 -33.83 -3.56
CA ASN A 41 9.20 -34.62 -2.48
C ASN A 41 8.16 -35.48 -1.77
N GLU A 42 6.97 -34.93 -1.50
CA GLU A 42 5.87 -35.68 -0.89
C GLU A 42 5.27 -36.71 -1.85
N LEU A 43 5.30 -36.46 -3.17
CA LEU A 43 4.88 -37.43 -4.19
C LEU A 43 5.79 -38.66 -4.20
N LYS A 44 7.11 -38.47 -4.10
CA LYS A 44 8.07 -39.57 -3.96
C LYS A 44 7.81 -40.41 -2.72
N ARG A 45 7.32 -39.77 -1.64
CA ARG A 45 6.94 -40.41 -0.37
C ARG A 45 5.52 -40.99 -0.39
N ARG A 46 4.77 -40.83 -1.49
CA ARG A 46 3.35 -41.20 -1.63
C ARG A 46 2.46 -40.60 -0.54
N ASN A 47 2.81 -39.41 -0.04
CA ASN A 47 2.07 -38.73 1.02
C ASN A 47 1.03 -37.77 0.42
N TYR A 48 -0.01 -38.34 -0.21
CA TYR A 48 -1.02 -37.58 -0.95
C TYR A 48 -1.84 -36.65 -0.04
N GLY A 49 -2.13 -37.07 1.20
CA GLY A 49 -2.83 -36.23 2.16
C GLY A 49 -2.09 -34.93 2.45
N HIS A 50 -0.77 -35.00 2.67
CA HIS A 50 0.04 -33.81 2.91
C HIS A 50 0.17 -32.94 1.66
N ILE A 51 0.22 -33.53 0.46
CA ILE A 51 0.21 -32.76 -0.79
C ILE A 51 -1.10 -31.96 -0.91
N ILE A 52 -2.24 -32.58 -0.61
CA ILE A 52 -3.55 -31.90 -0.63
C ILE A 52 -3.54 -30.74 0.37
N THR A 53 -3.06 -30.96 1.59
CA THR A 53 -2.92 -29.89 2.60
C THR A 53 -2.02 -28.76 2.11
N LEU A 54 -0.87 -29.05 1.50
CA LEU A 54 0.04 -28.03 0.95
C LEU A 54 -0.61 -27.21 -0.17
N ILE A 55 -1.41 -27.87 -1.03
CA ILE A 55 -2.17 -27.18 -2.08
C ILE A 55 -3.26 -26.32 -1.46
N ASP A 56 -4.01 -26.84 -0.49
CA ASP A 56 -5.08 -26.10 0.19
C ASP A 56 -4.56 -24.91 0.98
N GLU A 57 -3.47 -25.05 1.72
CA GLU A 57 -2.81 -23.94 2.41
C GLU A 57 -2.35 -22.87 1.42
N HIS A 58 -1.78 -23.27 0.28
CA HIS A 58 -1.33 -22.32 -0.73
C HIS A 58 -2.50 -21.62 -1.42
N LEU A 59 -3.55 -22.36 -1.82
CA LEU A 59 -4.77 -21.81 -2.39
C LEU A 59 -5.50 -20.93 -1.39
N TYR A 60 -5.55 -21.32 -0.11
CA TYR A 60 -6.11 -20.51 0.97
C TYR A 60 -5.29 -19.23 1.15
N GLN A 61 -3.96 -19.28 1.22
CA GLN A 61 -3.13 -18.07 1.30
C GLN A 61 -3.25 -17.16 0.07
N THR A 62 -3.48 -17.75 -1.11
CA THR A 62 -3.65 -17.02 -2.38
C THR A 62 -5.07 -16.44 -2.53
N ASN A 63 -6.09 -17.13 -2.00
CA ASN A 63 -7.51 -16.76 -2.06
C ASN A 63 -8.03 -16.07 -0.80
N GLN A 64 -7.27 -16.07 0.30
CA GLN A 64 -7.40 -15.12 1.39
C GLN A 64 -7.03 -13.78 0.79
N ASN A 65 -8.02 -13.12 0.18
CA ASN A 65 -8.06 -11.68 0.12
C ASN A 65 -7.63 -11.19 1.52
N PRO A 66 -6.46 -10.55 1.71
CA PRO A 66 -6.45 -9.56 2.77
C PRO A 66 -7.66 -8.67 2.49
N LEU A 67 -8.51 -8.37 3.48
CA LEU A 67 -9.59 -7.39 3.31
C LEU A 67 -9.06 -6.23 2.45
N CYS A 68 -9.49 -6.20 1.19
CA CYS A 68 -9.02 -5.23 0.23
C CYS A 68 -10.02 -4.10 0.31
N TYR A 69 -9.69 -3.08 1.09
CA TYR A 69 -10.57 -1.93 1.24
C TYR A 69 -10.63 -1.21 -0.10
N HIS A 70 -11.81 -1.13 -0.71
CA HIS A 70 -12.04 -0.27 -1.85
C HIS A 70 -12.32 1.16 -1.38
N LYS A 71 -12.36 2.12 -2.32
CA LYS A 71 -12.64 3.53 -2.02
C LYS A 71 -13.93 3.72 -1.21
N ASN A 72 -14.95 2.90 -1.42
CA ASN A 72 -16.23 3.02 -0.72
C ASN A 72 -16.22 2.39 0.68
N ASP A 73 -15.17 1.62 1.02
CA ASP A 73 -15.04 0.90 2.30
C ASP A 73 -14.30 1.73 3.36
N ILE A 74 -13.75 2.89 2.98
CA ILE A 74 -13.02 3.80 3.87
C ILE A 74 -13.87 5.04 4.20
N LYS A 75 -13.51 5.74 5.28
CA LYS A 75 -14.18 7.00 5.64
C LYS A 75 -14.04 8.01 4.50
N GLN A 76 -15.16 8.58 4.08
CA GLN A 76 -15.20 9.64 3.06
C GLN A 76 -15.02 11.01 3.71
N PHE A 77 -14.25 11.86 3.05
CA PHE A 77 -13.99 13.24 3.45
C PHE A 77 -14.34 14.17 2.28
N ASP A 78 -15.03 15.26 2.58
CA ASP A 78 -15.70 16.17 1.65
C ASP A 78 -14.84 17.34 1.18
N PHE A 79 -13.55 17.33 1.48
CA PHE A 79 -12.58 18.35 1.04
C PHE A 79 -11.42 17.70 0.30
N GLU A 80 -10.84 18.38 -0.69
CA GLU A 80 -9.55 17.97 -1.28
C GLU A 80 -8.39 18.68 -0.58
N THR A 81 -8.58 19.93 -0.20
CA THR A 81 -7.57 20.74 0.51
C THR A 81 -8.24 21.57 1.60
N ILE A 82 -7.46 21.94 2.63
CA ILE A 82 -7.86 22.92 3.64
C ILE A 82 -6.71 23.90 3.82
N GLU A 83 -6.98 25.17 3.56
CA GLU A 83 -6.02 26.27 3.70
C GLU A 83 -6.20 27.00 5.02
N ASN A 84 -5.14 27.60 5.55
CA ASN A 84 -5.17 28.46 6.74
C ASN A 84 -5.84 27.79 7.97
N SER A 85 -5.72 26.48 8.08
CA SER A 85 -6.27 25.69 9.18
C SER A 85 -5.28 25.60 10.32
N ASN A 86 -5.75 25.35 11.56
CA ASN A 86 -4.87 24.95 12.65
C ASN A 86 -5.00 23.44 12.94
N ILE A 87 -4.23 22.93 13.92
CA ILE A 87 -4.24 21.50 14.28
C ILE A 87 -5.56 21.06 14.94
N LYS A 88 -6.28 21.98 15.59
CA LYS A 88 -7.56 21.71 16.25
C LYS A 88 -8.67 21.54 15.22
N ASP A 89 -8.68 22.37 14.20
CA ASP A 89 -9.60 22.28 13.07
C ASP A 89 -9.39 20.96 12.32
N LEU A 90 -8.13 20.57 12.06
CA LEU A 90 -7.81 19.27 11.46
C LEU A 90 -8.40 18.11 12.27
N LYS A 91 -8.20 18.10 13.60
CA LYS A 91 -8.77 17.07 14.48
C LYS A 91 -10.29 17.01 14.41
N CYS A 92 -10.95 18.17 14.35
CA CYS A 92 -12.39 18.27 14.22
C CYS A 92 -12.89 17.65 12.90
N VAL A 93 -12.26 18.03 11.79
CA VAL A 93 -12.60 17.51 10.45
C VAL A 93 -12.35 16.00 10.35
N LEU A 94 -11.24 15.52 10.91
CA LEU A 94 -10.93 14.10 10.94
C LEU A 94 -11.82 13.30 11.91
N GLY A 95 -12.49 13.96 12.85
CA GLY A 95 -13.31 13.34 13.88
C GLY A 95 -12.50 12.56 14.90
N ILE A 96 -11.29 13.03 15.22
CA ILE A 96 -10.37 12.40 16.18
C ILE A 96 -10.01 13.35 17.31
N SER A 97 -9.80 12.81 18.51
CA SER A 97 -9.36 13.59 19.67
C SER A 97 -7.83 13.71 19.77
N ILE A 98 -7.12 12.68 19.32
CA ILE A 98 -5.67 12.53 19.51
C ILE A 98 -5.01 12.20 18.17
N LEU A 99 -3.93 12.92 17.85
CA LEU A 99 -3.03 12.62 16.74
C LEU A 99 -1.75 12.00 17.30
N ASN A 100 -1.67 10.67 17.19
CA ASN A 100 -0.49 9.90 17.62
C ASN A 100 0.47 9.73 16.45
N PHE A 101 1.53 10.53 16.46
CA PHE A 101 2.58 10.50 15.45
C PHE A 101 3.69 9.50 15.79
N ASN A 102 3.99 8.62 14.85
CA ASN A 102 5.13 7.70 14.89
C ASN A 102 6.09 8.04 13.74
N THR A 103 7.38 7.74 13.87
CA THR A 103 8.33 7.92 12.77
C THR A 103 7.94 7.04 11.59
N ALA A 104 7.74 7.65 10.42
CA ALA A 104 7.52 6.91 9.19
C ALA A 104 8.86 6.29 8.75
N LYS A 105 8.80 5.05 8.26
CA LYS A 105 9.96 4.32 7.77
C LYS A 105 9.93 4.19 6.26
N ASP A 106 11.10 4.19 5.65
CA ASP A 106 11.24 3.93 4.22
C ASP A 106 11.13 2.43 3.91
N ILE A 107 11.31 2.07 2.63
CA ILE A 107 11.27 0.68 2.15
C ILE A 107 12.39 -0.20 2.73
N SER A 108 13.51 0.41 3.14
CA SER A 108 14.66 -0.25 3.76
C SER A 108 14.48 -0.42 5.28
N GLY A 109 13.47 0.23 5.86
CA GLY A 109 13.18 0.23 7.29
C GLY A 109 13.88 1.36 8.08
N GLU A 110 14.52 2.28 7.37
CA GLU A 110 15.21 3.44 7.94
C GLU A 110 14.22 4.56 8.26
N ASP A 111 14.57 5.36 9.27
CA ASP A 111 13.73 6.46 9.75
C ASP A 111 13.72 7.63 8.76
N THR A 112 12.52 8.08 8.38
CA THR A 112 12.35 9.26 7.53
C THR A 112 12.17 10.54 8.36
N ASP A 113 12.20 11.70 7.71
CA ASP A 113 11.86 13.01 8.31
C ASP A 113 10.35 13.23 8.51
N PHE A 114 9.53 12.24 8.17
CA PHE A 114 8.09 12.30 8.32
C PHE A 114 7.64 11.53 9.56
N LEU A 115 6.61 12.08 10.17
CA LEU A 115 5.82 11.43 11.18
C LEU A 115 4.47 11.06 10.59
N ILE A 116 3.97 9.88 10.94
CA ILE A 116 2.70 9.34 10.49
C ILE A 116 1.80 9.03 11.68
N HIS A 117 0.56 9.50 11.60
CA HIS A 117 -0.55 8.96 12.37
C HIS A 117 -1.36 8.03 11.47
N TRP A 118 -1.73 6.85 11.97
CA TRP A 118 -2.53 5.89 11.24
C TRP A 118 -3.79 5.53 12.02
N ASP A 119 -4.96 5.72 11.39
CA ASP A 119 -6.25 5.28 11.90
C ASP A 119 -6.67 4.02 11.13
N ASN A 120 -6.61 2.87 11.82
CA ASN A 120 -6.98 1.58 11.25
C ASN A 120 -8.48 1.45 10.98
N LEU A 121 -9.33 2.05 11.82
CA LEU A 121 -10.79 1.88 11.75
C LEU A 121 -11.37 2.68 10.59
N ASN A 122 -10.95 3.94 10.47
CA ASN A 122 -11.42 4.85 9.44
C ASN A 122 -10.58 4.80 8.16
N ARG A 123 -9.46 4.05 8.18
CA ARG A 123 -8.55 3.84 7.06
C ARG A 123 -8.00 5.14 6.47
N PHE A 124 -7.37 5.93 7.33
CA PHE A 124 -6.63 7.11 6.89
C PHE A 124 -5.29 7.27 7.60
N ALA A 125 -4.40 8.02 6.94
CA ALA A 125 -3.09 8.38 7.45
C ALA A 125 -2.93 9.89 7.46
N VAL A 126 -2.23 10.43 8.46
CA VAL A 126 -1.83 11.84 8.51
C VAL A 126 -0.32 11.92 8.56
N TYR A 127 0.28 12.55 7.56
CA TYR A 127 1.70 12.75 7.43
C TYR A 127 2.06 14.20 7.78
N CYS A 128 3.12 14.36 8.55
CA CYS A 128 3.66 15.67 8.89
C CYS A 128 5.18 15.60 9.06
N ARG A 129 5.92 16.61 8.60
CA ARG A 129 7.38 16.65 8.84
C ARG A 129 7.67 16.84 10.32
N LYS A 130 8.74 16.21 10.84
CA LYS A 130 9.18 16.27 12.24
C LYS A 130 9.25 17.71 12.78
N HIS A 131 9.98 18.58 12.08
CA HIS A 131 10.13 19.99 12.43
C HIS A 131 8.78 20.74 12.51
N LEU A 132 7.84 20.44 11.61
CA LEU A 132 6.52 21.09 11.64
C LEU A 132 5.69 20.62 12.85
N VAL A 133 5.82 19.35 13.25
CA VAL A 133 5.16 18.85 14.47
C VAL A 133 5.69 19.57 15.72
N GLU A 134 6.98 19.87 15.79
CA GLU A 134 7.57 20.65 16.89
C GLU A 134 6.97 22.07 16.93
N ILE A 135 6.90 22.75 15.78
CA ILE A 135 6.25 24.07 15.68
C ILE A 135 4.79 24.01 16.14
N ILE A 136 4.03 23.01 15.70
CA ILE A 136 2.61 22.86 16.07
C ILE A 136 2.45 22.61 17.58
N LYS A 137 3.39 21.88 18.21
CA LYS A 137 3.38 21.65 19.66
C LYS A 137 3.61 22.94 20.45
N GLU A 138 4.51 23.78 19.98
CA GLU A 138 4.83 25.08 20.61
C GLU A 138 3.77 26.14 20.30
N HIS A 139 3.20 26.09 19.10
CA HIS A 139 2.24 27.05 18.56
C HIS A 139 1.05 26.33 17.91
N PRO A 140 0.04 25.90 18.68
CA PRO A 140 -1.11 25.15 18.16
C PRO A 140 -1.94 25.90 17.11
N GLU A 141 -1.92 27.24 17.13
CA GLU A 141 -2.60 28.12 16.18
C GLU A 141 -1.77 28.39 14.90
N TYR A 142 -0.66 27.70 14.70
CA TYR A 142 0.17 27.88 13.52
C TYR A 142 -0.63 27.55 12.25
N PRO A 143 -0.58 28.39 11.18
CA PRO A 143 -1.36 28.18 9.98
C PRO A 143 -0.80 27.03 9.13
N LEU A 144 -1.67 26.06 8.87
CA LEU A 144 -1.39 24.82 8.16
C LEU A 144 -2.20 24.76 6.86
N TYR A 145 -1.59 24.10 5.89
CA TYR A 145 -2.23 23.63 4.68
C TYR A 145 -2.36 22.11 4.78
N ILE A 146 -3.53 21.57 4.47
CA ILE A 146 -3.80 20.13 4.48
C ILE A 146 -4.22 19.71 3.08
N GLU A 147 -3.58 18.67 2.57
CA GLU A 147 -3.91 18.07 1.28
C GLU A 147 -4.40 16.64 1.48
N LYS A 148 -5.52 16.29 0.84
CA LYS A 148 -6.08 14.95 0.80
C LYS A 148 -5.68 14.25 -0.49
N GLU A 149 -5.26 13.00 -0.38
CA GLU A 149 -5.03 12.11 -1.51
C GLU A 149 -5.64 10.73 -1.21
N ILE A 150 -6.09 10.02 -2.25
CA ILE A 150 -6.44 8.60 -2.13
C ILE A 150 -5.24 7.79 -2.61
N LYS A 151 -4.78 6.83 -1.80
CA LYS A 151 -3.62 5.99 -2.09
C LYS A 151 -3.97 4.51 -1.92
N GLU A 152 -3.25 3.66 -2.63
CA GLU A 152 -3.35 2.21 -2.49
C GLU A 152 -2.20 1.68 -1.61
N ALA A 153 -2.51 0.70 -0.77
CA ALA A 153 -1.55 0.00 0.08
C ALA A 153 -1.80 -1.52 0.01
N LYS A 154 -0.99 -2.30 0.74
CA LYS A 154 -1.07 -3.77 0.78
C LYS A 154 -2.47 -4.34 1.09
N LEU A 155 -3.27 -3.62 1.87
CA LEU A 155 -4.65 -4.00 2.24
C LEU A 155 -5.70 -3.21 1.45
N GLY A 156 -5.37 -2.64 0.29
CA GLY A 156 -6.26 -1.80 -0.50
C GLY A 156 -6.15 -0.31 -0.18
N THR A 157 -7.17 0.45 -0.54
CA THR A 157 -7.26 1.91 -0.55
C THR A 157 -7.31 2.52 0.85
N TYR A 158 -6.67 3.68 1.04
CA TYR A 158 -6.76 4.51 2.24
C TYR A 158 -6.71 6.00 1.86
N THR A 159 -7.17 6.87 2.76
CA THR A 159 -7.05 8.32 2.60
C THR A 159 -5.76 8.82 3.24
N LYS A 160 -4.92 9.51 2.48
CA LYS A 160 -3.71 10.15 2.95
C LYS A 160 -3.97 11.64 3.14
N PHE A 161 -3.61 12.17 4.30
CA PHE A 161 -3.55 13.61 4.56
C PHE A 161 -2.10 14.03 4.71
N THR A 162 -1.69 15.10 4.04
CA THR A 162 -0.37 15.70 4.20
C THR A 162 -0.52 17.08 4.82
N ILE A 163 0.15 17.29 5.96
CA ILE A 163 0.20 18.59 6.64
C ILE A 163 1.45 19.34 6.17
N CYS A 164 1.25 20.54 5.65
CA CYS A 164 2.28 21.46 5.19
C CYS A 164 2.15 22.82 5.88
N CYS A 165 3.22 23.62 5.86
CA CYS A 165 3.15 25.02 6.25
C CYS A 165 2.40 25.81 5.19
N GLN A 166 1.38 26.58 5.58
CA GLN A 166 0.63 27.44 4.66
C GLN A 166 1.55 28.37 3.85
N LYS A 167 2.49 29.04 4.52
CA LYS A 167 3.45 29.97 3.88
C LYS A 167 4.31 29.33 2.80
N VAL A 168 4.62 28.04 2.92
CA VAL A 168 5.44 27.32 1.92
C VAL A 168 4.61 27.10 0.65
N ILE A 169 3.34 26.76 0.82
CA ILE A 169 2.41 26.56 -0.29
C ILE A 169 2.11 27.88 -1.00
N GLU A 170 1.90 28.97 -0.26
CA GLU A 170 1.71 30.32 -0.82
C GLU A 170 2.88 30.74 -1.71
N ARG A 171 4.13 30.58 -1.25
CA ARG A 171 5.33 30.86 -2.06
C ARG A 171 5.34 30.04 -3.36
N LEU A 172 5.01 28.76 -3.30
CA LEU A 172 4.94 27.91 -4.49
C LEU A 172 3.85 28.36 -5.47
N TYR A 173 2.76 28.97 -5.00
CA TYR A 173 1.74 29.56 -5.88
C TYR A 173 2.19 30.89 -6.47
N GLU A 174 2.83 31.76 -5.68
CA GLU A 174 3.38 33.04 -6.15
C GLU A 174 4.47 32.82 -7.22
N ASP A 175 5.37 31.86 -7.01
CA ASP A 175 6.43 31.50 -7.97
C ASP A 175 5.83 30.93 -9.27
N ARG A 176 4.76 30.12 -9.18
CA ARG A 176 4.04 29.57 -10.35
C ARG A 176 3.32 30.63 -11.18
N VAL A 177 2.86 31.72 -10.57
CA VAL A 177 2.19 32.81 -11.29
C VAL A 177 3.21 33.71 -12.02
N ASN A 178 4.44 33.80 -11.49
CA ASN A 178 5.50 34.64 -12.04
C ASN A 178 6.35 33.94 -13.11
N ASP A 179 6.46 32.60 -13.11
CA ASP A 179 7.24 31.86 -14.11
C ASP A 179 6.33 31.23 -15.19
N LYS A 180 6.03 32.02 -16.23
CA LYS A 180 5.28 31.55 -17.43
C LYS A 180 6.13 30.74 -18.42
N SER A 181 7.38 30.39 -18.09
CA SER A 181 8.33 29.76 -19.04
C SER A 181 8.50 28.25 -18.88
N HIS A 182 8.13 27.65 -17.75
CA HIS A 182 8.44 26.23 -17.46
C HIS A 182 7.22 25.42 -17.00
N LEU A 183 6.10 25.61 -17.69
CA LEU A 183 4.75 25.08 -17.41
C LEU A 183 4.60 23.55 -17.42
N GLY A 184 5.67 22.76 -17.58
CA GLY A 184 5.58 21.31 -17.76
C GLY A 184 6.47 20.46 -16.86
N GLU A 185 7.52 21.01 -16.25
CA GLU A 185 8.61 20.14 -15.76
C GLU A 185 8.80 20.16 -14.24
N TYR A 186 8.32 21.16 -13.50
CA TYR A 186 8.64 21.31 -12.06
C TYR A 186 7.83 20.44 -11.09
N LYS A 187 6.77 19.77 -11.56
CA LYS A 187 5.92 18.93 -10.69
C LYS A 187 6.63 17.63 -10.27
N ASP A 188 7.64 17.25 -11.04
CA ASP A 188 8.28 15.95 -10.95
C ASP A 188 9.41 15.98 -9.90
N TRP A 189 10.36 16.91 -9.88
CA TRP A 189 11.63 16.68 -9.15
C TRP A 189 11.59 16.80 -7.62
N TYR A 190 10.54 17.36 -7.02
CA TYR A 190 10.40 17.36 -5.56
C TYR A 190 9.61 16.14 -5.04
N MET A 191 8.94 15.39 -5.93
CA MET A 191 8.24 14.12 -5.63
C MET A 191 8.93 12.91 -6.28
N ASP A 192 9.52 13.07 -7.46
CA ASP A 192 10.32 12.09 -8.21
C ASP A 192 11.65 11.73 -7.55
N ALA A 193 12.16 12.55 -6.64
CA ALA A 193 13.26 12.12 -5.79
C ALA A 193 12.86 10.95 -4.86
N TYR A 194 11.54 10.70 -4.70
CA TYR A 194 11.01 9.57 -3.94
C TYR A 194 10.09 8.64 -4.75
N ASP A 195 9.64 9.04 -5.95
CA ASP A 195 8.90 8.18 -6.91
C ASP A 195 9.83 7.49 -7.95
N ASN A 196 11.12 7.85 -8.06
CA ASN A 196 12.13 7.11 -8.85
C ASN A 196 12.93 6.08 -8.04
N ASP A 197 12.25 5.21 -7.29
CA ASP A 197 12.68 3.80 -7.25
C ASP A 197 11.70 2.99 -8.08
N ALA A 198 11.82 3.22 -9.39
CA ALA A 198 11.14 2.51 -10.45
C ALA A 198 11.48 1.02 -10.37
N SER A 199 10.64 0.25 -9.69
CA SER A 199 10.37 -1.13 -10.08
C SER A 199 9.02 -1.20 -10.79
N ASN A 200 8.96 -0.53 -11.95
CA ASN A 200 8.24 -1.07 -13.10
C ASN A 200 8.86 -2.42 -13.46
N LEU A 201 8.48 -3.47 -12.73
CA LEU A 201 8.79 -4.86 -13.05
C LEU A 201 7.59 -5.75 -12.75
N TRP A 202 6.46 -5.45 -13.39
CA TRP A 202 5.60 -6.51 -13.90
C TRP A 202 5.21 -6.19 -15.35
N ASN A 203 5.73 -7.03 -16.25
CA ASN A 203 5.18 -7.39 -17.55
C ASN A 203 5.14 -6.32 -18.64
N ASN A 204 6.07 -6.44 -19.59
CA ASN A 204 5.69 -6.70 -20.99
C ASN A 204 6.69 -7.73 -21.57
N ASP A 205 6.10 -8.79 -22.13
CA ASP A 205 6.64 -9.93 -22.88
C ASP A 205 7.45 -11.03 -22.16
#